data_AF-A0A9W8KVX9-F1
#
_entry.id   AF-A0A9W8KVX9-F1
#
_cell.length_a   1.000
_cell.length_b   1.000
_cell.length_c   1.000
_cell.angle_alpha   90.00
_cell.angle_beta   90.00
_cell.angle_gamma   90.00
#
_symmetry.space_group_name_H-M   'P 1'
#
loop_
_entity.id
_entity.type
_entity.pdbx_description
1 polymer ?
#
loop_
_entity_poly.entity_id
_entity_poly.type
_entity_poly.pdbx_seq_one_letter_code
_entity_poly.pdbx_strand_id
1 'polypeptide(L)'
;MKTSTKPPKPEEEESYEVEKIVDDRWADGVHYYLLKWKGYDASENTWEPEGNLQCPSIVARYRASKVRDAEAKQYARGIDVSGIWNCPSIHKLRVVNTVDSARLPDDFTYIDGYVCTAQVPQPSTVMFPCSCTDGCGADCACMQVPYYDADGLLCIDHSQCIIECGDACACSRDCPNRVVQRGNIIEMDIRRMVAKGWGVVSRKRIRRGEYICRYTGELMSDQEASALKKTHSTYLFDLDKECPAGRSAHFTIDAQFYGNVSHFFNHSCEPNMSIWGVYINHLDPRLHELAFFANRDIAPDEELTFDYCPNMQHARSSRSVQLGACFKCNCGSASCRGSVFA
;
A
#
# COMPACT_ATOMS: atom_id res chain seq x y z
N MET A 1 69.79 29.15 -17.26
CA MET A 1 68.44 29.29 -16.69
C MET A 1 67.40 28.84 -17.71
N LYS A 2 66.80 27.67 -17.50
CA LYS A 2 65.51 27.28 -18.09
C LYS A 2 64.78 26.46 -17.03
N THR A 3 63.79 27.08 -16.38
CA THR A 3 62.88 26.46 -15.42
C THR A 3 61.88 25.59 -16.17
N SER A 4 61.88 24.29 -15.89
CA SER A 4 60.88 23.35 -16.41
C SER A 4 59.72 23.28 -15.41
N THR A 5 58.59 23.91 -15.76
CA THR A 5 57.33 23.79 -15.06
C THR A 5 56.67 22.46 -15.41
N LYS A 6 56.47 21.60 -14.42
CA LYS A 6 55.67 20.37 -14.53
C LYS A 6 54.19 20.76 -14.72
N PRO A 7 53.44 20.14 -15.65
CA PRO A 7 51.99 20.37 -15.75
C PRO A 7 51.25 19.80 -14.53
N PRO A 8 50.10 20.39 -14.14
CA PRO A 8 49.31 19.91 -13.01
C PRO A 8 48.73 18.52 -13.30
N LYS A 9 48.65 17.66 -12.28
CA LYS A 9 48.00 16.35 -12.36
C LYS A 9 46.49 16.53 -12.55
N PRO A 10 45.82 15.67 -13.33
CA PRO A 10 44.37 15.67 -13.41
C PRO A 10 43.78 15.24 -12.06
N GLU A 11 42.75 15.95 -11.61
CA GLU A 11 41.94 15.63 -10.43
C GLU A 11 41.18 14.31 -10.69
N GLU A 12 41.23 13.38 -9.74
CA GLU A 12 40.51 12.11 -9.82
C GLU A 12 39.02 12.39 -9.57
N GLU A 13 38.16 12.04 -10.53
CA GLU A 13 36.69 12.16 -10.39
C GLU A 13 36.19 11.16 -9.33
N GLU A 14 35.99 11.64 -8.11
CA GLU A 14 35.37 10.86 -7.04
C GLU A 14 33.88 10.64 -7.36
N SER A 15 33.48 9.37 -7.51
CA SER A 15 32.09 8.99 -7.76
C SER A 15 31.40 8.61 -6.44
N TYR A 16 30.26 9.22 -6.18
CA TYR A 16 29.45 9.02 -4.98
C TYR A 16 28.11 8.35 -5.35
N GLU A 17 27.58 7.47 -4.49
CA GLU A 17 26.32 6.77 -4.74
C GLU A 17 25.11 7.62 -4.27
N VAL A 18 24.15 7.83 -5.16
CA VAL A 18 22.91 8.57 -4.87
C VAL A 18 21.92 7.67 -4.13
N GLU A 19 21.42 8.12 -2.98
CA GLU A 19 20.38 7.42 -2.20
C GLU A 19 18.98 7.78 -2.71
N LYS A 20 18.70 9.09 -2.86
CA LYS A 20 17.44 9.62 -3.40
C LYS A 20 17.62 11.05 -3.92
N ILE A 21 16.68 11.47 -4.77
CA ILE A 21 16.52 12.88 -5.14
C ILE A 21 15.49 13.49 -4.19
N VAL A 22 15.84 14.64 -3.62
CA VAL A 22 15.03 15.35 -2.62
C VAL A 22 14.22 16.47 -3.27
N ASP A 23 14.82 17.19 -4.22
CA ASP A 23 14.17 18.26 -4.97
C ASP A 23 14.82 18.47 -6.35
N ASP A 24 14.21 19.31 -7.19
CA ASP A 24 14.73 19.69 -8.51
C ASP A 24 14.50 21.17 -8.82
N ARG A 25 15.37 21.75 -9.66
CA ARG A 25 15.22 23.12 -10.14
C ARG A 25 15.87 23.32 -11.51
N TRP A 26 15.39 24.32 -12.23
CA TRP A 26 16.02 24.81 -13.46
C TRP A 26 16.78 26.09 -13.17
N ALA A 27 18.06 26.13 -13.55
CA ALA A 27 18.90 27.33 -13.49
C ALA A 27 19.80 27.39 -14.72
N ASP A 28 19.85 28.55 -15.39
CA ASP A 28 20.71 28.80 -16.57
C ASP A 28 20.61 27.73 -17.68
N GLY A 29 19.40 27.19 -17.90
CA GLY A 29 19.15 26.16 -18.92
C GLY A 29 19.63 24.75 -18.54
N VAL A 30 20.17 24.58 -17.33
CA VAL A 30 20.59 23.30 -16.77
C VAL A 30 19.61 22.86 -15.69
N HIS A 31 19.25 21.59 -15.74
CA HIS A 31 18.39 20.97 -14.75
C HIS A 31 19.23 20.40 -13.60
N TYR A 32 18.94 20.81 -12.38
CA TYR A 32 19.65 20.41 -11.18
C TYR A 32 18.76 19.58 -10.28
N TYR A 33 19.35 18.57 -9.65
CA TYR A 33 18.70 17.75 -8.62
C TYR A 33 19.42 17.91 -7.30
N LEU A 34 18.66 18.09 -6.22
CA LEU A 34 19.18 18.04 -4.86
C LEU A 34 19.28 16.57 -4.45
N LEU A 35 20.50 16.08 -4.26
CA LEU A 35 20.75 14.68 -3.99
C LEU A 35 20.93 14.43 -2.50
N LYS A 36 20.32 13.35 -2.01
CA LYS A 36 20.71 12.71 -0.76
C LYS A 36 21.75 11.64 -1.08
N TRP A 37 22.96 11.81 -0.57
CA TRP A 37 24.06 10.87 -0.76
C TRP A 37 23.99 9.71 0.22
N LYS A 38 24.29 8.50 -0.26
CA LYS A 38 24.21 7.28 0.55
C LYS A 38 25.31 7.26 1.61
N GLY A 39 24.91 7.09 2.87
CA GLY A 39 25.84 7.06 4.01
C GLY A 39 26.24 8.43 4.56
N TYR A 40 25.72 9.52 3.99
CA TYR A 40 25.95 10.89 4.45
C TYR A 40 24.69 11.49 5.11
N ASP A 41 24.85 12.55 5.90
CA ASP A 41 23.73 13.27 6.50
C ASP A 41 22.97 14.11 5.46
N ALA A 42 21.71 14.48 5.74
CA ALA A 42 20.94 15.35 4.86
C ALA A 42 21.51 16.78 4.79
N SER A 43 22.33 17.20 5.76
CA SER A 43 23.07 18.47 5.68
C SER A 43 24.09 18.50 4.54
N GLU A 44 24.55 17.32 4.09
CA GLU A 44 25.53 17.16 3.01
C GLU A 44 24.86 17.06 1.63
N ASN A 45 23.55 17.31 1.53
CA ASN A 45 22.85 17.26 0.25
C ASN A 45 23.37 18.36 -0.68
N THR A 46 23.76 17.99 -1.90
CA THR A 46 24.27 18.93 -2.91
C THR A 46 23.38 18.97 -4.14
N TRP A 47 23.39 20.11 -4.82
CA TRP A 47 22.70 20.31 -6.10
C TRP A 47 23.61 19.88 -7.25
N GLU A 48 23.28 18.77 -7.89
CA GLU A 48 24.06 18.25 -9.02
C GLU A 48 23.32 18.47 -10.33
N PRO A 49 24.02 18.88 -11.41
CA PRO A 49 23.42 18.97 -12.72
C PRO A 49 23.08 17.57 -13.25
N GLU A 50 22.00 17.46 -14.02
CA GLU A 50 21.52 16.19 -14.54
C GLU A 50 22.58 15.42 -15.35
N GLY A 51 23.46 16.14 -16.07
CA GLY A 51 24.56 15.54 -16.82
C GLY A 51 25.57 14.76 -15.95
N ASN A 52 25.66 15.08 -14.66
CA ASN A 52 26.57 14.40 -13.72
C ASN A 52 25.94 13.12 -13.12
N LEU A 53 24.63 12.92 -13.31
CA LEU A 53 23.91 11.81 -12.70
C LEU A 53 24.03 10.52 -13.49
N GLN A 54 24.75 9.55 -12.92
CA GLN A 54 24.82 8.19 -13.45
C GLN A 54 23.74 7.26 -12.85
N CYS A 55 22.56 7.81 -12.48
CA CYS A 55 21.47 7.09 -11.81
C CYS A 55 20.11 7.26 -12.52
N PRO A 56 19.95 6.79 -13.77
CA PRO A 56 18.75 7.03 -14.57
C PRO A 56 17.45 6.49 -13.93
N SER A 57 17.54 5.42 -13.13
CA SER A 57 16.38 4.84 -12.42
C SER A 57 15.85 5.75 -11.31
N ILE A 58 16.74 6.36 -10.51
CA ILE A 58 16.38 7.29 -9.42
C ILE A 58 15.76 8.57 -10.02
N VAL A 59 16.37 9.09 -11.09
CA VAL A 59 15.87 10.25 -11.83
C VAL A 59 14.50 9.97 -12.43
N ALA A 60 14.31 8.83 -13.10
CA ALA A 60 13.03 8.45 -13.67
C ALA A 60 11.95 8.32 -12.59
N ARG A 61 12.27 7.71 -11.45
CA ARG A 61 11.34 7.55 -10.33
C ARG A 61 10.90 8.90 -9.76
N TYR A 62 11.83 9.81 -9.53
CA TYR A 62 11.56 11.15 -9.00
C TYR A 62 10.75 12.01 -9.98
N ARG A 63 11.09 11.98 -11.27
CA ARG A 63 10.31 12.69 -12.30
C ARG A 63 8.88 12.16 -12.37
N ALA A 64 8.74 10.85 -12.37
CA ALA A 64 7.44 10.21 -12.41
C ALA A 64 6.62 10.55 -11.16
N SER A 65 7.23 10.63 -9.97
CA SER A 65 6.52 11.09 -8.76
C SER A 65 6.11 12.56 -8.84
N LYS A 66 6.94 13.47 -9.38
CA LYS A 66 6.57 14.89 -9.58
C LYS A 66 5.42 15.07 -10.58
N VAL A 67 5.40 14.30 -11.67
CA VAL A 67 4.28 14.30 -12.63
C VAL A 67 3.02 13.76 -11.94
N ARG A 68 3.13 12.65 -11.20
CA ARG A 68 2.01 12.08 -10.44
C ARG A 68 1.50 12.99 -9.32
N ASP A 69 2.37 13.71 -8.61
CA ASP A 69 1.97 14.71 -7.61
C ASP A 69 1.19 15.85 -8.26
N ALA A 70 1.61 16.29 -9.45
CA ALA A 70 0.91 17.32 -10.21
C ALA A 70 -0.43 16.81 -10.77
N GLU A 71 -0.48 15.57 -11.26
CA GLU A 71 -1.68 14.90 -11.77
C GLU A 71 -2.67 14.57 -10.65
N ALA A 72 -2.22 14.10 -9.48
CA ALA A 72 -3.04 13.88 -8.30
C ALA A 72 -3.64 15.21 -7.80
N LYS A 73 -2.86 16.30 -7.82
CA LYS A 73 -3.36 17.66 -7.53
C LYS A 73 -4.35 18.18 -8.58
N GLN A 74 -4.28 17.70 -9.82
CA GLN A 74 -5.18 18.06 -10.92
C GLN A 74 -6.46 17.21 -10.93
N TYR A 75 -6.37 15.90 -10.66
CA TYR A 75 -7.49 14.95 -10.56
C TYR A 75 -8.31 15.17 -9.29
N ALA A 76 -7.67 15.61 -8.20
CA ALA A 76 -8.36 16.12 -6.99
C ALA A 76 -9.25 17.35 -7.26
N ARG A 77 -9.10 18.03 -8.41
CA ARG A 77 -10.01 19.11 -8.84
C ARG A 77 -11.11 18.63 -9.80
N GLY A 78 -11.08 17.37 -10.23
CA GLY A 78 -11.86 16.87 -11.37
C GLY A 78 -12.84 15.73 -11.08
N ILE A 79 -12.86 15.13 -9.88
CA ILE A 79 -13.95 14.22 -9.48
C ILE A 79 -14.86 14.94 -8.49
N ASP A 80 -16.03 15.34 -8.97
CA ASP A 80 -17.20 15.58 -8.12
C ASP A 80 -17.81 14.22 -7.74
N VAL A 81 -17.41 13.71 -6.58
CA VAL A 81 -18.21 12.78 -5.78
C VAL A 81 -18.34 13.37 -4.39
N SER A 82 -19.33 14.27 -4.25
CA SER A 82 -20.03 14.57 -3.00
C SER A 82 -19.17 14.52 -1.73
N GLY A 83 -18.30 15.53 -1.59
CA GLY A 83 -17.92 16.14 -0.33
C GLY A 83 -17.54 15.21 0.83
N ILE A 84 -16.25 14.96 0.99
CA ILE A 84 -15.44 15.30 2.18
C ILE A 84 -13.99 15.37 1.68
N TRP A 85 -13.50 16.58 1.41
CA TRP A 85 -12.08 16.85 1.16
C TRP A 85 -11.51 17.65 2.33
N ASN A 86 -11.32 16.91 3.42
CA ASN A 86 -10.31 17.08 4.45
C ASN A 86 -10.62 16.02 5.51
N CYS A 87 -9.96 14.87 5.48
CA CYS A 87 -9.91 14.04 6.68
C CYS A 87 -8.51 13.47 6.88
N PRO A 88 -7.77 13.88 7.94
CA PRO A 88 -6.76 13.01 8.51
C PRO A 88 -7.43 11.66 8.79
N SER A 89 -6.70 10.55 8.67
CA SER A 89 -7.16 9.18 8.98
C SER A 89 -8.41 9.12 9.86
N ILE A 90 -9.47 8.41 9.42
CA ILE A 90 -10.65 8.20 10.28
C ILE A 90 -10.27 7.54 11.61
N HIS A 91 -9.13 6.85 11.64
CA HIS A 91 -8.56 6.25 12.85
C HIS A 91 -7.85 7.28 13.73
N LYS A 92 -7.90 7.06 15.05
CA LYS A 92 -7.18 7.88 16.02
C LYS A 92 -5.76 7.37 16.19
N LEU A 93 -4.89 7.73 15.25
CA LEU A 93 -3.50 7.27 15.21
C LEU A 93 -2.60 8.01 16.20
N ARG A 94 -1.70 7.26 16.84
CA ARG A 94 -0.59 7.79 17.63
C ARG A 94 0.70 7.09 17.20
N VAL A 95 1.79 7.85 17.07
CA VAL A 95 3.11 7.28 16.76
C VAL A 95 3.91 7.18 18.06
N VAL A 96 4.47 5.99 18.33
CA VAL A 96 5.23 5.72 19.55
C VAL A 96 6.55 5.05 19.19
N ASN A 97 7.67 5.67 19.56
CA ASN A 97 8.99 5.06 19.47
C ASN A 97 9.70 5.13 20.82
N THR A 98 9.99 3.96 21.39
CA THR A 98 10.79 3.80 22.62
C THR A 98 11.98 2.86 22.41
N VAL A 99 12.30 2.53 21.15
CA VAL A 99 13.30 1.52 20.79
C VAL A 99 14.56 2.17 20.23
N ASP A 100 14.41 3.15 19.33
CA ASP A 100 15.52 3.80 18.63
C ASP A 100 15.15 5.25 18.27
N SER A 101 15.99 5.90 17.44
CA SER A 101 15.77 7.26 16.94
C SER A 101 15.06 7.31 15.58
N ALA A 102 14.57 6.17 15.06
CA ALA A 102 13.91 6.12 13.76
C ALA A 102 12.64 6.98 13.75
N ARG A 103 12.39 7.62 12.61
CA ARG A 103 11.17 8.36 12.32
C ARG A 103 10.31 7.59 11.34
N LEU A 104 9.04 7.99 11.19
CA LEU A 104 8.25 7.54 10.06
C LEU A 104 8.87 8.07 8.76
N PRO A 105 8.63 7.41 7.61
CA PRO A 105 9.14 7.88 6.32
C PRO A 105 8.66 9.30 6.03
N ASP A 106 9.59 10.21 5.70
CA ASP A 106 9.28 11.61 5.38
C ASP A 106 8.65 11.76 3.98
N ASP A 107 8.78 10.74 3.13
CA ASP A 107 8.31 10.68 1.74
C ASP A 107 7.03 9.84 1.56
N PHE A 108 6.27 9.62 2.64
CA PHE A 108 5.01 8.90 2.63
C PHE A 108 3.80 9.84 2.74
N THR A 109 2.85 9.70 1.82
CA THR A 109 1.58 10.45 1.81
C THR A 109 0.43 9.58 2.30
N TYR A 110 -0.19 9.99 3.40
CA TYR A 110 -1.36 9.30 3.93
C TYR A 110 -2.60 9.57 3.06
N ILE A 111 -3.22 8.51 2.53
CA ILE A 111 -4.46 8.52 1.75
C ILE A 111 -5.43 7.47 2.30
N ASP A 112 -6.73 7.59 2.05
CA ASP A 112 -7.75 6.60 2.47
C ASP A 112 -8.51 5.98 1.27
N GLY A 113 -7.92 6.10 0.08
CA GLY A 113 -8.42 5.57 -1.19
C GLY A 113 -7.26 5.17 -2.10
N TYR A 114 -7.46 5.17 -3.41
CA TYR A 114 -6.43 4.82 -4.38
C TYR A 114 -5.94 6.03 -5.17
N VAL A 115 -4.64 6.07 -5.46
CA VAL A 115 -4.07 6.91 -6.52
C VAL A 115 -3.89 6.02 -7.73
N CYS A 116 -4.67 6.22 -8.79
CA CYS A 116 -4.60 5.37 -9.98
C CYS A 116 -3.61 5.94 -11.00
N THR A 117 -2.77 5.08 -11.58
CA THR A 117 -1.97 5.47 -12.76
C THR A 117 -2.86 5.60 -14.00
N ALA A 118 -2.34 6.27 -15.04
CA ALA A 118 -3.04 6.44 -16.31
C ALA A 118 -3.36 5.11 -17.03
N GLN A 119 -2.69 4.01 -16.66
CA GLN A 119 -2.93 2.69 -17.25
C GLN A 119 -4.09 1.93 -16.60
N VAL A 120 -4.60 2.40 -15.46
CA VAL A 120 -5.76 1.80 -14.80
C VAL A 120 -7.03 2.25 -15.55
N PRO A 121 -7.76 1.33 -16.20
CA PRO A 121 -8.97 1.67 -16.91
C PRO A 121 -10.12 1.94 -15.94
N GLN A 122 -11.16 2.58 -16.44
CA GLN A 122 -12.45 2.57 -15.75
C GLN A 122 -12.98 1.13 -15.67
N PRO A 123 -13.68 0.76 -14.58
CA PRO A 123 -14.27 -0.57 -14.44
C PRO A 123 -15.19 -0.91 -15.61
N SER A 124 -15.04 -2.11 -16.17
CA SER A 124 -15.83 -2.54 -17.35
C SER A 124 -17.20 -3.11 -17.00
N THR A 125 -17.40 -3.50 -15.74
CA THR A 125 -18.61 -4.20 -15.28
C THR A 125 -19.30 -3.37 -14.21
N VAL A 126 -20.45 -2.79 -14.54
CA VAL A 126 -21.27 -2.06 -13.56
C VAL A 126 -21.95 -3.02 -12.58
N MET A 127 -22.13 -2.57 -11.34
CA MET A 127 -22.94 -3.29 -10.37
C MET A 127 -24.43 -3.08 -10.69
N PHE A 128 -25.23 -4.16 -10.64
CA PHE A 128 -26.68 -4.05 -10.68
C PHE A 128 -27.21 -3.61 -9.30
N PRO A 129 -27.83 -2.43 -9.19
CA PRO A 129 -28.28 -1.93 -7.90
C PRO A 129 -29.52 -2.66 -7.39
N CYS A 130 -29.65 -2.79 -6.06
CA CYS A 130 -30.89 -3.27 -5.47
C CYS A 130 -31.97 -2.17 -5.44
N SER A 131 -33.22 -2.60 -5.38
CA SER A 131 -34.41 -1.75 -5.20
C SER A 131 -34.99 -1.80 -3.78
N CYS A 132 -34.25 -2.35 -2.81
CA CYS A 132 -34.72 -2.50 -1.43
C CYS A 132 -34.91 -1.15 -0.75
N THR A 133 -36.08 -0.91 -0.14
CA THR A 133 -36.37 0.33 0.63
C THR A 133 -36.28 0.14 2.13
N ASP A 134 -36.51 -1.09 2.62
CA ASP A 134 -36.66 -1.37 4.07
C ASP A 134 -35.43 -2.08 4.66
N GLY A 135 -34.27 -1.83 4.07
CA GLY A 135 -33.00 -2.52 4.38
C GLY A 135 -32.79 -3.78 3.53
N CYS A 136 -31.54 -4.15 3.33
CA CYS A 136 -31.16 -5.34 2.57
C CYS A 136 -31.05 -6.56 3.51
N GLY A 137 -31.69 -7.65 3.12
CA GLY A 137 -31.61 -8.96 3.79
C GLY A 137 -31.35 -10.07 2.77
N ALA A 138 -31.71 -11.31 3.11
CA ALA A 138 -31.43 -12.50 2.30
C ALA A 138 -31.98 -12.41 0.86
N ASP A 139 -33.07 -11.67 0.62
CA ASP A 139 -33.68 -11.51 -0.70
C ASP A 139 -33.12 -10.33 -1.51
N CYS A 140 -32.08 -9.65 -1.01
CA CYS A 140 -31.48 -8.51 -1.71
C CYS A 140 -30.63 -8.99 -2.89
N ALA A 141 -30.84 -8.42 -4.08
CA ALA A 141 -30.05 -8.72 -5.28
C ALA A 141 -28.54 -8.47 -5.14
N CYS A 142 -28.10 -7.59 -4.22
CA CYS A 142 -26.68 -7.36 -3.94
C CYS A 142 -26.06 -8.45 -3.04
N MET A 143 -26.88 -9.21 -2.32
CA MET A 143 -26.44 -10.22 -1.36
C MET A 143 -26.63 -11.61 -1.95
N GLN A 144 -25.54 -12.24 -2.41
CA GLN A 144 -25.59 -13.66 -2.77
C GLN A 144 -25.71 -14.54 -1.52
N VAL A 145 -25.12 -14.07 -0.42
CA VAL A 145 -25.16 -14.64 0.92
C VAL A 145 -25.18 -13.49 1.94
N PRO A 146 -25.57 -13.73 3.20
CA PRO A 146 -25.32 -12.78 4.28
C PRO A 146 -23.81 -12.66 4.53
N TYR A 147 -23.18 -11.61 3.98
CA TYR A 147 -21.74 -11.34 4.19
C TYR A 147 -21.43 -10.95 5.64
N TYR A 148 -22.34 -10.20 6.26
CA TYR A 148 -22.23 -9.67 7.61
C TYR A 148 -23.36 -10.17 8.50
N ASP A 149 -23.07 -10.36 9.78
CA ASP A 149 -24.09 -10.57 10.80
C ASP A 149 -24.79 -9.26 11.20
N ALA A 150 -25.72 -9.35 12.17
CA ALA A 150 -26.49 -8.21 12.65
C ALA A 150 -25.63 -7.12 13.32
N ASP A 151 -24.42 -7.46 13.76
CA ASP A 151 -23.46 -6.54 14.38
C ASP A 151 -22.47 -5.95 13.34
N GLY A 152 -22.62 -6.30 12.07
CA GLY A 152 -21.70 -5.91 10.99
C GLY A 152 -20.38 -6.70 10.98
N LEU A 153 -20.34 -7.85 11.66
CA LEU A 153 -19.17 -8.73 11.66
C LEU A 153 -19.21 -9.66 10.46
N LEU A 154 -18.09 -9.79 9.76
CA LEU A 154 -17.94 -10.68 8.63
C LEU A 154 -18.16 -12.15 9.05
N CYS A 155 -19.07 -12.84 8.37
CA CYS A 155 -19.52 -14.17 8.75
C CYS A 155 -19.48 -15.21 7.61
N ILE A 156 -18.85 -14.87 6.49
CA ILE A 156 -18.61 -15.80 5.36
C ILE A 156 -17.24 -16.49 5.43
N ASP A 157 -17.06 -17.53 4.62
CA ASP A 157 -15.78 -18.19 4.44
C ASP A 157 -14.91 -17.52 3.36
N HIS A 158 -13.59 -17.72 3.44
CA HIS A 158 -12.60 -17.06 2.60
C HIS A 158 -12.66 -17.43 1.10
N SER A 159 -13.51 -18.36 0.67
CA SER A 159 -13.66 -18.69 -0.76
C SER A 159 -14.46 -17.65 -1.54
N GLN A 160 -15.15 -16.73 -0.85
CA GLN A 160 -16.03 -15.75 -1.47
C GLN A 160 -15.43 -14.32 -1.42
N CYS A 161 -15.83 -13.50 -2.39
CA CYS A 161 -15.66 -12.05 -2.34
C CYS A 161 -16.89 -11.40 -1.70
N ILE A 162 -16.69 -10.23 -1.10
CA ILE A 162 -17.76 -9.43 -0.52
C ILE A 162 -18.35 -8.54 -1.61
N ILE A 163 -19.68 -8.47 -1.70
CA ILE A 163 -20.39 -7.56 -2.60
C ILE A 163 -21.30 -6.67 -1.76
N GLU A 164 -20.88 -5.44 -1.51
CA GLU A 164 -21.68 -4.46 -0.79
C GLU A 164 -22.69 -3.76 -1.71
N CYS A 165 -23.73 -3.16 -1.12
CA CYS A 165 -24.60 -2.26 -1.86
C CYS A 165 -23.83 -0.99 -2.27
N GLY A 166 -23.84 -0.65 -3.55
CA GLY A 166 -23.21 0.56 -4.09
C GLY A 166 -24.06 1.83 -4.02
N ASP A 167 -23.54 2.92 -4.59
CA ASP A 167 -24.20 4.23 -4.64
C ASP A 167 -25.49 4.24 -5.47
N ALA A 168 -25.57 3.38 -6.49
CA ALA A 168 -26.75 3.25 -7.33
C ALA A 168 -27.91 2.48 -6.65
N CYS A 169 -27.68 1.84 -5.51
CA CYS A 169 -28.71 1.07 -4.80
C CYS A 169 -29.74 2.00 -4.14
N ALA A 170 -31.01 1.61 -4.16
CA ALA A 170 -32.09 2.35 -3.52
C ALA A 170 -32.07 2.28 -1.99
N CYS A 171 -31.36 1.31 -1.42
CA CYS A 171 -31.29 1.10 0.02
C CYS A 171 -30.52 2.22 0.74
N SER A 172 -30.92 2.49 1.98
CA SER A 172 -30.31 3.53 2.83
C SER A 172 -28.78 3.37 2.97
N ARG A 173 -28.11 4.47 3.30
CA ARG A 173 -26.69 4.46 3.73
C ARG A 173 -26.48 3.67 5.02
N ASP A 174 -27.54 3.47 5.80
CA ASP A 174 -27.51 2.61 6.98
C ASP A 174 -27.67 1.11 6.68
N CYS A 175 -27.84 0.73 5.42
CA CYS A 175 -28.00 -0.67 4.98
C CYS A 175 -26.95 -1.60 5.63
N PRO A 176 -27.34 -2.77 6.18
CA PRO A 176 -26.40 -3.70 6.79
C PRO A 176 -25.35 -4.24 5.81
N ASN A 177 -25.62 -4.22 4.49
CA ASN A 177 -24.65 -4.56 3.45
C ASN A 177 -23.78 -3.36 3.01
N ARG A 178 -23.37 -2.51 3.97
CA ARG A 178 -22.48 -1.35 3.79
C ARG A 178 -21.58 -1.22 5.03
N VAL A 179 -20.54 -2.03 5.15
CA VAL A 179 -19.59 -2.06 6.28
C VAL A 179 -18.26 -1.42 5.89
N VAL A 180 -17.61 -1.91 4.85
CA VAL A 180 -16.29 -1.44 4.36
C VAL A 180 -16.39 0.00 3.87
N GLN A 181 -17.42 0.32 3.07
CA GLN A 181 -17.64 1.70 2.60
C GLN A 181 -17.99 2.68 3.72
N ARG A 182 -18.56 2.19 4.82
CA ARG A 182 -18.93 3.04 5.97
C ARG A 182 -17.72 3.43 6.80
N GLY A 183 -16.67 2.61 6.78
CA GLY A 183 -15.48 2.82 7.60
C GLY A 183 -15.64 2.25 9.02
N ASN A 184 -14.51 2.20 9.73
CA ASN A 184 -14.49 1.94 11.17
C ASN A 184 -13.48 2.88 11.84
N ILE A 185 -13.80 3.43 13.01
CA ILE A 185 -12.88 4.29 13.78
C ILE A 185 -12.22 3.44 14.86
N ILE A 186 -11.02 2.95 14.56
CA ILE A 186 -10.19 2.22 15.51
C ILE A 186 -9.14 3.16 16.10
N GLU A 187 -8.87 2.96 17.38
CA GLU A 187 -7.83 3.64 18.11
C GLU A 187 -6.54 2.83 18.02
N MET A 188 -5.59 3.27 17.18
CA MET A 188 -4.36 2.52 16.92
C MET A 188 -3.10 3.29 17.31
N ASP A 189 -2.05 2.54 17.62
CA ASP A 189 -0.70 3.08 17.72
C ASP A 189 0.19 2.47 16.64
N ILE A 190 0.89 3.32 15.89
CA ILE A 190 2.05 2.91 15.08
C ILE A 190 3.25 2.88 16.01
N ARG A 191 3.76 1.68 16.31
CA ARG A 191 4.82 1.45 17.29
C ARG A 191 6.10 1.01 16.60
N ARG A 192 7.24 1.52 17.06
CA ARG A 192 8.55 0.96 16.70
C ARG A 192 8.75 -0.37 17.41
N MET A 193 9.03 -1.42 16.64
CA MET A 193 9.14 -2.80 17.09
C MET A 193 10.56 -3.33 16.88
N VAL A 194 11.05 -4.07 17.88
CA VAL A 194 12.37 -4.69 17.85
C VAL A 194 12.44 -5.69 16.67
N ALA A 195 13.43 -5.52 15.80
CA ALA A 195 13.70 -6.39 14.64
C ALA A 195 12.59 -6.51 13.56
N LYS A 196 11.49 -5.75 13.68
CA LYS A 196 10.38 -5.71 12.70
C LYS A 196 10.19 -4.35 12.05
N GLY A 197 10.81 -3.29 12.60
CA GLY A 197 10.63 -1.94 12.08
C GLY A 197 9.41 -1.27 12.70
N TRP A 198 8.59 -0.59 11.91
CA TRP A 198 7.32 -0.04 12.38
C TRP A 198 6.22 -1.11 12.31
N GLY A 199 5.31 -1.12 13.27
CA GLY A 199 4.15 -2.01 13.28
C GLY A 199 2.94 -1.34 13.90
N VAL A 200 1.78 -1.97 13.85
CA VAL A 200 0.54 -1.38 14.38
C VAL A 200 -0.05 -2.25 15.48
N VAL A 201 -0.56 -1.61 16.52
CA VAL A 201 -1.38 -2.25 17.55
C VAL A 201 -2.70 -1.50 17.71
N SER A 202 -3.73 -2.18 18.20
CA SER A 202 -4.98 -1.54 18.61
C SER A 202 -4.98 -1.24 20.12
N ARG A 203 -5.46 -0.06 20.52
CA ARG A 203 -5.65 0.31 21.95
C ARG A 203 -6.88 -0.37 22.57
N LYS A 204 -7.76 -0.93 21.76
CA LYS A 204 -9.00 -1.60 22.18
C LYS A 204 -9.08 -3.00 21.57
N ARG A 205 -9.87 -3.86 22.21
CA ARG A 205 -10.19 -5.18 21.66
C ARG A 205 -10.88 -5.03 20.31
N ILE A 206 -10.49 -5.84 19.33
CA ILE A 206 -11.17 -5.97 18.03
C ILE A 206 -11.84 -7.35 18.00
N ARG A 207 -13.12 -7.41 17.64
CA ARG A 207 -13.88 -8.67 17.54
C ARG A 207 -13.50 -9.43 16.28
N ARG A 208 -13.56 -10.77 16.32
CA ARG A 208 -13.55 -11.58 15.10
C ARG A 208 -14.60 -11.07 14.11
N GLY A 209 -14.23 -10.95 12.84
CA GLY A 209 -15.08 -10.47 11.77
C GLY A 209 -15.21 -8.95 11.71
N GLU A 210 -14.62 -8.19 12.64
CA GLU A 210 -14.69 -6.74 12.61
C GLU A 210 -13.80 -6.17 11.48
N TYR A 211 -14.34 -5.20 10.75
CA TYR A 211 -13.62 -4.47 9.71
C TYR A 211 -12.56 -3.55 10.33
N ILE A 212 -11.32 -3.60 9.82
CA ILE A 212 -10.22 -2.75 10.28
C ILE A 212 -10.04 -1.55 9.37
N CYS A 213 -9.54 -1.77 8.16
CA CYS A 213 -9.29 -0.74 7.15
C CYS A 213 -9.10 -1.37 5.77
N ARG A 214 -9.10 -0.54 4.72
CA ARG A 214 -8.67 -0.95 3.38
C ARG A 214 -7.14 -1.08 3.32
N TYR A 215 -6.65 -1.87 2.37
CA TYR A 215 -5.29 -1.73 1.87
C TYR A 215 -5.31 -0.72 0.72
N THR A 216 -4.68 0.44 0.93
CA THR A 216 -4.70 1.57 0.01
C THR A 216 -3.30 1.91 -0.47
N GLY A 217 -3.19 2.44 -1.68
CA GLY A 217 -1.94 2.92 -2.23
C GLY A 217 -2.08 3.37 -3.67
N GLU A 218 -0.98 3.33 -4.40
CA GLU A 218 -0.96 3.60 -5.84
C GLU A 218 -1.43 2.34 -6.59
N LEU A 219 -2.57 2.41 -7.26
CA LEU A 219 -3.08 1.32 -8.10
C LEU A 219 -2.50 1.46 -9.50
N MET A 220 -1.84 0.41 -9.99
CA MET A 220 -1.11 0.41 -11.26
C MET A 220 -1.21 -0.93 -11.98
N SER A 221 -0.82 -0.97 -13.26
CA SER A 221 -0.80 -2.22 -14.01
C SER A 221 0.31 -3.16 -13.51
N ASP A 222 0.14 -4.47 -13.68
CA ASP A 222 1.20 -5.45 -13.35
C ASP A 222 2.50 -5.20 -14.15
N GLN A 223 2.39 -4.60 -15.34
CA GLN A 223 3.57 -4.21 -16.13
C GLN A 223 4.34 -3.06 -15.46
N GLU A 224 3.63 -2.04 -14.95
CA GLU A 224 4.22 -0.95 -14.17
C GLU A 224 4.84 -1.48 -12.88
N ALA A 225 4.10 -2.31 -12.14
CA ALA A 225 4.58 -2.93 -10.91
C ALA A 225 5.82 -3.81 -11.15
N SER A 226 5.85 -4.61 -12.22
CA SER A 226 6.99 -5.46 -12.58
C SER A 226 8.26 -4.67 -12.91
N ALA A 227 8.13 -3.44 -13.41
CA ALA A 227 9.27 -2.55 -13.60
C ALA A 227 9.84 -2.06 -12.25
N LEU A 228 8.97 -1.85 -11.25
CA LEU A 228 9.34 -1.45 -9.88
C LEU A 228 9.85 -2.63 -9.02
N LYS A 229 9.32 -3.86 -9.22
CA LYS A 229 9.75 -5.09 -8.53
C LYS A 229 11.26 -5.35 -8.67
N LYS A 230 11.89 -4.82 -9.73
CA LYS A 230 13.35 -4.92 -9.98
C LYS A 230 14.20 -4.09 -9.01
N THR A 231 13.62 -3.17 -8.23
CA THR A 231 14.34 -2.25 -7.35
C THR A 231 13.97 -2.38 -5.86
N HIS A 232 13.39 -3.52 -5.44
CA HIS A 232 13.07 -3.88 -4.05
C HIS A 232 11.84 -3.18 -3.43
N SER A 233 10.67 -3.15 -4.10
CA SER A 233 9.44 -2.74 -3.40
C SER A 233 8.90 -3.89 -2.53
N THR A 234 8.76 -3.64 -1.23
CA THR A 234 8.23 -4.59 -0.22
C THR A 234 6.73 -4.39 0.05
N TYR A 235 6.09 -3.45 -0.65
CA TYR A 235 4.73 -2.96 -0.36
C TYR A 235 3.75 -3.17 -1.53
N LEU A 236 3.99 -4.22 -2.33
CA LEU A 236 3.15 -4.56 -3.46
C LEU A 236 2.10 -5.60 -3.08
N PHE A 237 0.85 -5.33 -3.45
CA PHE A 237 -0.25 -6.26 -3.28
C PHE A 237 -0.97 -6.48 -4.61
N ASP A 238 -0.85 -7.68 -5.16
CA ASP A 238 -1.46 -8.06 -6.44
C ASP A 238 -2.97 -8.30 -6.26
N LEU A 239 -3.80 -7.78 -7.17
CA LEU A 239 -5.26 -7.99 -7.17
C LEU A 239 -5.59 -9.36 -7.80
N ASP A 240 -5.23 -10.44 -7.12
CA ASP A 240 -5.27 -11.81 -7.64
C ASP A 240 -6.46 -12.65 -7.14
N LYS A 241 -7.32 -12.10 -6.29
CA LYS A 241 -8.40 -12.85 -5.62
C LYS A 241 -9.31 -13.63 -6.57
N GLU A 242 -9.65 -13.02 -7.71
CA GLU A 242 -10.48 -13.63 -8.75
C GLU A 242 -9.67 -13.98 -10.02
N CYS A 243 -8.34 -13.98 -9.92
CA CYS A 243 -7.50 -14.39 -11.03
C CYS A 243 -7.58 -15.91 -11.25
N PRO A 244 -7.85 -16.36 -12.49
CA PRO A 244 -7.83 -17.79 -12.80
C PRO A 244 -6.46 -18.40 -12.49
N ALA A 245 -6.47 -19.64 -11.98
CA ALA A 245 -5.24 -20.37 -11.67
C ALA A 245 -4.26 -20.35 -12.85
N GLY A 246 -3.01 -19.91 -12.58
CA GLY A 246 -1.95 -19.82 -13.59
C GLY A 246 -1.92 -18.52 -14.39
N ARG A 247 -2.73 -17.51 -14.04
CA ARG A 247 -2.64 -16.15 -14.59
C ARG A 247 -2.17 -15.17 -13.54
N SER A 248 -1.41 -14.16 -13.96
CA SER A 248 -1.02 -13.03 -13.12
C SER A 248 -2.18 -12.06 -12.92
N ALA A 249 -2.16 -11.33 -11.81
CA ALA A 249 -3.04 -10.19 -11.62
C ALA A 249 -2.88 -9.16 -12.74
N HIS A 250 -3.96 -8.45 -13.06
CA HIS A 250 -3.91 -7.35 -14.02
C HIS A 250 -3.36 -6.07 -13.40
N PHE A 251 -3.62 -5.88 -12.11
CA PHE A 251 -3.28 -4.67 -11.37
C PHE A 251 -2.70 -5.03 -10.00
N THR A 252 -1.90 -4.11 -9.49
CA THR A 252 -1.19 -4.20 -8.22
C THR A 252 -1.33 -2.87 -7.49
N ILE A 253 -1.51 -2.93 -6.17
CA ILE A 253 -1.45 -1.75 -5.30
C ILE A 253 -0.02 -1.65 -4.74
N ASP A 254 0.63 -0.52 -4.94
CA ASP A 254 1.91 -0.17 -4.32
C ASP A 254 1.69 0.82 -3.18
N ALA A 255 1.93 0.38 -1.94
CA ALA A 255 1.81 1.22 -0.77
C ALA A 255 3.12 1.92 -0.37
N GLN A 256 4.17 1.93 -1.21
CA GLN A 256 5.48 2.47 -0.84
C GLN A 256 5.45 3.97 -0.47
N PHE A 257 4.82 4.80 -1.31
CA PHE A 257 4.79 6.27 -1.13
C PHE A 257 3.41 6.81 -0.80
N TYR A 258 2.36 6.06 -1.12
CA TYR A 258 0.98 6.42 -0.87
C TYR A 258 0.31 5.27 -0.15
N GLY A 259 -0.42 5.55 0.93
CA GLY A 259 -1.21 4.53 1.59
C GLY A 259 -1.83 5.01 2.89
N ASN A 260 -2.40 4.09 3.66
CA ASN A 260 -2.99 4.39 4.96
C ASN A 260 -2.19 3.66 6.07
N VAL A 261 -2.82 3.47 7.22
CA VAL A 261 -2.22 2.71 8.34
C VAL A 261 -1.78 1.29 7.97
N SER A 262 -2.38 0.68 6.93
CA SER A 262 -2.04 -0.68 6.49
C SER A 262 -0.63 -0.82 5.94
N HIS A 263 0.00 0.28 5.52
CA HIS A 263 1.42 0.31 5.16
C HIS A 263 2.31 -0.26 6.28
N PHE A 264 1.90 -0.06 7.54
CA PHE A 264 2.65 -0.47 8.71
C PHE A 264 2.22 -1.83 9.29
N PHE A 265 1.29 -2.55 8.66
CA PHE A 265 0.91 -3.88 9.15
C PHE A 265 1.99 -4.89 8.82
N ASN A 266 2.49 -5.57 9.85
CA ASN A 266 3.57 -6.55 9.69
C ASN A 266 3.06 -7.95 9.35
N HIS A 267 4.01 -8.77 8.92
CA HIS A 267 3.81 -10.19 8.71
C HIS A 267 3.67 -11.00 10.01
N SER A 268 2.76 -11.98 10.01
CA SER A 268 2.82 -13.13 10.92
C SER A 268 2.50 -14.44 10.20
N CYS A 269 3.15 -15.54 10.62
CA CYS A 269 2.79 -16.89 10.17
C CYS A 269 1.51 -17.42 10.85
N GLU A 270 1.11 -16.81 11.97
CA GLU A 270 -0.19 -17.01 12.64
C GLU A 270 -0.86 -15.63 12.79
N PRO A 271 -1.36 -15.06 11.68
CA PRO A 271 -1.90 -13.70 11.68
C PRO A 271 -3.25 -13.63 12.38
N ASN A 272 -3.58 -12.43 12.88
CA ASN A 272 -4.87 -12.13 13.50
C ASN A 272 -5.83 -11.37 12.58
N MET A 273 -5.35 -10.95 11.40
CA MET A 273 -6.16 -10.38 10.34
C MET A 273 -6.03 -11.18 9.05
N SER A 274 -7.06 -11.10 8.23
CA SER A 274 -7.05 -11.59 6.87
C SER A 274 -7.55 -10.53 5.91
N ILE A 275 -7.12 -10.62 4.65
CA ILE A 275 -7.51 -9.70 3.59
C ILE A 275 -8.62 -10.31 2.74
N TRP A 276 -9.54 -9.45 2.28
CA TRP A 276 -10.73 -9.82 1.53
C TRP A 276 -10.89 -8.94 0.30
N GLY A 277 -11.30 -9.55 -0.82
CA GLY A 277 -11.72 -8.84 -2.02
C GLY A 277 -13.15 -8.30 -1.82
N VAL A 278 -13.34 -7.02 -2.12
CA VAL A 278 -14.61 -6.31 -1.90
C VAL A 278 -15.02 -5.55 -3.15
N TYR A 279 -16.30 -5.65 -3.51
CA TYR A 279 -16.94 -4.90 -4.58
C TYR A 279 -18.03 -3.99 -4.02
N ILE A 280 -18.06 -2.72 -4.43
CA ILE A 280 -19.06 -1.74 -3.97
C ILE A 280 -19.80 -1.09 -5.14
N ASN A 281 -19.08 -0.42 -6.05
CA ASN A 281 -19.71 0.36 -7.13
C ASN A 281 -19.61 -0.30 -8.52
N HIS A 282 -18.85 -1.38 -8.63
CA HIS A 282 -18.66 -2.16 -9.85
C HIS A 282 -18.35 -3.62 -9.50
N LEU A 283 -18.43 -4.50 -10.50
CA LEU A 283 -18.14 -5.93 -10.39
C LEU A 283 -17.03 -6.35 -11.36
N ASP A 284 -16.15 -5.42 -11.74
CA ASP A 284 -14.98 -5.74 -12.56
C ASP A 284 -13.98 -6.60 -11.76
N PRO A 285 -13.78 -7.88 -12.12
CA PRO A 285 -13.01 -8.82 -11.31
C PRO A 285 -11.54 -8.44 -11.15
N ARG A 286 -11.05 -7.56 -12.03
CA ARG A 286 -9.67 -7.07 -12.05
C ARG A 286 -9.41 -5.99 -11.02
N LEU A 287 -10.46 -5.33 -10.52
CA LEU A 287 -10.38 -4.08 -9.76
C LEU A 287 -11.07 -4.15 -8.39
N HIS A 288 -11.16 -5.33 -7.78
CA HIS A 288 -11.69 -5.44 -6.41
C HIS A 288 -10.87 -4.60 -5.42
N GLU A 289 -11.56 -4.04 -4.43
CA GLU A 289 -10.89 -3.41 -3.29
C GLU A 289 -10.37 -4.48 -2.34
N LEU A 290 -9.36 -4.12 -1.55
CA LEU A 290 -8.80 -4.98 -0.52
C LEU A 290 -9.14 -4.43 0.87
N ALA A 291 -9.73 -5.27 1.72
CA ALA A 291 -10.13 -4.91 3.07
C ALA A 291 -9.59 -5.91 4.11
N PHE A 292 -9.09 -5.39 5.24
CA PHE A 292 -8.71 -6.21 6.38
C PHE A 292 -9.88 -6.43 7.32
N PHE A 293 -10.05 -7.69 7.70
CA PHE A 293 -10.98 -8.13 8.73
C PHE A 293 -10.24 -8.97 9.77
N ALA A 294 -10.64 -8.88 11.03
CA ALA A 294 -10.06 -9.69 12.09
C ALA A 294 -10.51 -11.15 11.90
N ASN A 295 -9.57 -12.11 11.89
CA ASN A 295 -9.90 -13.53 11.72
C ASN A 295 -10.14 -14.25 13.06
N ARG A 296 -9.79 -13.59 14.17
CA ARG A 296 -10.09 -13.95 15.55
C ARG A 296 -10.24 -12.69 16.39
N ASP A 297 -10.63 -12.84 17.64
CA ASP A 297 -10.56 -11.74 18.59
C ASP A 297 -9.10 -11.31 18.80
N ILE A 298 -8.87 -9.99 18.81
CA ILE A 298 -7.57 -9.37 18.98
C ILE A 298 -7.57 -8.60 20.29
N ALA A 299 -6.63 -8.89 21.18
CA ALA A 299 -6.53 -8.22 22.47
C ALA A 299 -6.04 -6.76 22.29
N PRO A 300 -6.36 -5.86 23.24
CA PRO A 300 -5.67 -4.57 23.32
C PRO A 300 -4.15 -4.76 23.35
N ASP A 301 -3.43 -3.85 22.70
CA ASP A 301 -1.97 -3.83 22.56
C ASP A 301 -1.35 -5.02 21.81
N GLU A 302 -2.17 -5.91 21.25
CA GLU A 302 -1.72 -6.97 20.35
C GLU A 302 -1.36 -6.40 18.96
N GLU A 303 -0.25 -6.86 18.38
CA GLU A 303 0.20 -6.45 17.04
C GLU A 303 -0.77 -6.93 15.97
N LEU A 304 -1.25 -6.00 15.14
CA LEU A 304 -2.07 -6.27 13.97
C LEU A 304 -1.17 -6.82 12.86
N THR A 305 -1.40 -8.08 12.48
CA THR A 305 -0.58 -8.79 11.49
C THR A 305 -1.43 -9.55 10.49
N PHE A 306 -0.90 -9.69 9.27
CA PHE A 306 -1.47 -10.52 8.22
C PHE A 306 -0.39 -11.40 7.57
N ASP A 307 -0.80 -12.41 6.80
CA ASP A 307 0.15 -13.27 6.08
C ASP A 307 0.51 -12.64 4.73
N TYR A 308 1.75 -12.18 4.58
CA TYR A 308 2.27 -11.66 3.31
C TYR A 308 2.38 -12.71 2.20
N CYS A 309 2.48 -13.99 2.56
CA CYS A 309 2.75 -15.09 1.63
C CYS A 309 1.90 -16.32 1.97
N PRO A 310 0.55 -16.24 1.86
CA PRO A 310 -0.34 -17.32 2.28
C PRO A 310 -0.11 -18.62 1.49
N ASN A 311 0.31 -18.51 0.23
CA ASN A 311 0.48 -19.66 -0.68
C ASN A 311 1.83 -20.39 -0.54
N MET A 312 2.74 -19.92 0.31
CA MET A 312 4.09 -20.46 0.38
C MET A 312 4.20 -21.88 0.95
N GLN A 313 3.17 -22.41 1.61
CA GLN A 313 3.18 -23.79 2.12
C GLN A 313 3.25 -24.83 0.98
N HIS A 314 2.81 -24.48 -0.23
CA HIS A 314 2.82 -25.37 -1.40
C HIS A 314 4.08 -25.25 -2.29
N ALA A 315 4.96 -24.29 -2.04
CA ALA A 315 6.09 -23.96 -2.92
C ALA A 315 7.37 -24.80 -2.68
N ARG A 316 7.34 -25.83 -1.82
CA ARG A 316 8.52 -26.70 -1.60
C ARG A 316 8.84 -27.59 -2.82
N SER A 317 7.98 -27.68 -3.84
CA SER A 317 8.15 -28.60 -4.97
C SER A 317 8.15 -27.99 -6.38
N SER A 318 7.92 -26.67 -6.57
CA SER A 318 7.91 -26.07 -7.91
C SER A 318 8.97 -24.96 -8.04
N ARG A 319 9.92 -25.17 -8.97
CA ARG A 319 10.98 -24.23 -9.39
C ARG A 319 10.43 -22.99 -10.15
N SER A 320 9.29 -22.44 -9.76
CA SER A 320 8.80 -21.16 -10.29
C SER A 320 9.54 -20.04 -9.55
N VAL A 321 10.67 -19.65 -10.15
CA VAL A 321 11.39 -18.38 -10.03
C VAL A 321 10.90 -17.47 -8.88
N GLN A 322 11.49 -17.65 -7.69
CA GLN A 322 11.39 -16.71 -6.57
C GLN A 322 12.23 -15.47 -6.91
N LEU A 323 11.65 -14.52 -7.65
CA LEU A 323 12.22 -13.19 -7.81
C LEU A 323 11.77 -12.35 -6.60
N GLY A 324 12.65 -12.18 -5.61
CA GLY A 324 12.38 -11.36 -4.43
C GLY A 324 13.46 -11.49 -3.36
N ALA A 325 13.60 -10.48 -2.51
CA ALA A 325 14.53 -10.53 -1.37
C ALA A 325 13.91 -11.40 -0.26
N CYS A 326 14.65 -12.41 0.20
CA CYS A 326 14.23 -13.29 1.28
C CYS A 326 14.79 -12.78 2.60
N PHE A 327 13.90 -12.47 3.55
CA PHE A 327 14.25 -11.99 4.88
C PHE A 327 13.92 -13.04 5.93
N LYS A 328 14.69 -13.06 7.02
CA LYS A 328 14.37 -13.87 8.20
C LYS A 328 13.04 -13.39 8.80
N CYS A 329 12.12 -14.32 9.03
CA CYS A 329 10.84 -14.01 9.68
C CYS A 329 11.05 -13.83 11.19
N ASN A 330 10.63 -12.67 11.72
CA ASN A 330 10.70 -12.34 13.13
C ASN A 330 9.33 -12.33 13.81
N CYS A 331 8.32 -13.03 13.26
CA CYS A 331 6.94 -12.95 13.77
C CYS A 331 6.76 -13.49 15.20
N GLY A 332 7.63 -14.40 15.66
CA GLY A 332 7.59 -14.98 17.01
C GLY A 332 6.58 -16.12 17.19
N SER A 333 5.83 -16.48 16.15
CA SER A 333 4.90 -17.62 16.15
C SER A 333 5.65 -18.96 16.36
N ALA A 334 5.03 -19.88 17.10
CA ALA A 334 5.54 -21.25 17.27
C ALA A 334 5.52 -22.04 15.95
N SER A 335 4.64 -21.66 15.03
CA SER A 335 4.44 -22.25 13.70
C SER A 335 5.10 -21.39 12.61
N CYS A 336 6.14 -20.63 12.96
CA CYS A 336 6.85 -19.74 12.04
C CYS A 336 7.49 -20.50 10.86
N ARG A 337 7.31 -19.98 9.64
CA ARG A 337 7.89 -20.53 8.39
C ARG A 337 9.37 -20.19 8.20
N GLY A 338 9.95 -19.38 9.08
CA GLY A 338 11.38 -19.03 9.10
C GLY A 338 11.78 -17.84 8.21
N SER A 339 11.07 -17.59 7.11
CA SER A 339 11.36 -16.49 6.18
C SER A 339 10.11 -15.85 5.58
N VAL A 340 10.25 -14.59 5.19
CA VAL A 340 9.26 -13.78 4.45
C VAL A 340 9.93 -13.30 3.17
N PHE A 341 9.17 -13.22 2.09
CA PHE A 341 9.65 -12.76 0.79
C PHE A 341 9.10 -11.37 0.53
N ALA A 342 9.92 -10.52 -0.08
CA ALA A 342 9.54 -9.21 -0.56
C ALA A 342 9.86 -9.06 -2.05
#